data_AF-A0A3S0BBG3-F1
#
_entry.id   AF-A0A3S0BBG3-F1
#
_cell.length_a   1.000
_cell.length_b   1.000
_cell.length_c   1.000
_cell.angle_alpha   90.00
_cell.angle_beta   90.00
_cell.angle_gamma   90.00
#
_symmetry.space_group_name_H-M   'P 1'
#
loop_
_entity.id
_entity.type
_entity.pdbx_description
1 polymer ?
#
loop_
_entity_poly.entity_id
_entity_poly.type
_entity_poly.pdbx_seq_one_letter_code
_entity_poly.pdbx_strand_id
1 'polypeptide(L)'
;MNLTKIKTEEYGREDYLLPSFKDPSNYYIVNAFGNRVYIKTTDRATAIAKADEIYGKGFYNVRVVSDKDDLSGKKWDSPETYKPVRGVSTRRGQKKF
;
A
#
# COMPACT_ATOMS: atom_id res chain seq x y z
N MET A 1 -0.39 15.69 -17.04
CA MET A 1 -1.08 15.43 -15.75
C MET A 1 -0.83 16.63 -14.84
N ASN A 2 -1.87 17.22 -14.22
CA ASN A 2 -1.71 18.37 -13.33
C ASN A 2 -1.32 17.91 -11.92
N LEU A 3 -0.02 17.69 -11.71
CA LEU A 3 0.56 17.17 -10.46
C LEU A 3 0.53 18.18 -9.30
N THR A 4 0.25 19.46 -9.57
CA THR A 4 0.17 20.54 -8.58
C THR A 4 -1.07 20.50 -7.69
N LYS A 5 -2.15 19.83 -8.12
CA LYS A 5 -3.37 19.68 -7.32
C LYS A 5 -3.30 18.53 -6.30
N ILE A 6 -2.30 17.66 -6.41
CA ILE A 6 -2.17 16.47 -5.57
C ILE A 6 -1.58 16.89 -4.22
N LYS A 7 -2.37 16.71 -3.16
CA LYS A 7 -1.95 17.01 -1.78
C LYS A 7 -1.09 15.88 -1.22
N THR A 8 -0.07 16.25 -0.44
CA THR A 8 0.77 15.33 0.32
C THR A 8 0.66 15.61 1.80
N GLU A 9 0.59 14.55 2.61
CA GLU A 9 0.55 14.66 4.08
C GLU A 9 1.64 13.78 4.68
N GLU A 10 2.44 14.33 5.59
CA GLU A 10 3.50 13.63 6.28
C GLU A 10 3.06 13.27 7.70
N TYR A 11 3.32 12.03 8.10
CA TYR A 11 3.05 11.53 9.43
C TYR A 11 4.31 10.89 10.01
N GLY A 12 4.63 11.30 11.24
CA GLY A 12 5.73 10.72 11.99
C GLY A 12 5.44 9.29 12.41
N ARG A 13 6.49 8.61 12.87
CA ARG A 13 6.38 7.24 13.39
C ARG A 13 5.35 7.11 14.50
N GLU A 14 5.28 8.09 15.39
CA GLU A 14 4.39 8.07 16.54
C GLU A 14 2.92 8.17 16.11
N ASP A 15 2.62 8.96 15.08
CA ASP A 15 1.26 9.18 14.59
C ASP A 15 0.67 7.92 13.94
N TYR A 16 1.41 7.28 13.03
CA TYR A 16 0.89 6.13 12.29
C TYR A 16 0.88 4.81 13.08
N LEU A 17 1.52 4.78 14.25
CA LEU A 17 1.48 3.64 15.17
C LEU A 17 0.26 3.68 16.10
N LEU A 18 -0.48 4.80 16.15
CA LEU A 18 -1.68 4.88 16.97
C LEU A 18 -2.76 3.92 16.43
N PRO A 19 -3.42 3.15 17.30
CA PRO A 19 -4.46 2.20 16.89
C PRO A 19 -5.68 2.87 16.25
N SER A 20 -5.90 4.16 16.50
CA SER A 20 -6.96 4.97 15.89
C SER A 20 -6.51 5.72 14.63
N PHE A 21 -5.27 5.54 14.18
CA PHE A 21 -4.77 6.21 13.00
C PHE A 21 -5.40 5.64 11.73
N LYS A 22 -6.05 6.50 10.96
CA LYS A 22 -6.62 6.15 9.67
C LYS A 22 -5.74 6.70 8.57
N ASP A 23 -5.21 5.82 7.72
CA ASP A 23 -4.41 6.24 6.58
C ASP A 23 -5.19 7.25 5.71
N PRO A 24 -4.60 8.43 5.42
CA PRO A 24 -5.25 9.48 4.64
C PRO A 24 -5.34 9.14 3.15
N SER A 25 -4.50 8.21 2.66
CA SER A 25 -4.51 7.74 1.29
C SER A 25 -3.98 6.32 1.17
N ASN A 26 -4.23 5.70 0.00
CA ASN A 26 -3.77 4.35 -0.31
C ASN A 26 -2.30 4.30 -0.72
N TYR A 27 -1.70 5.42 -1.14
CA TYR A 27 -0.31 5.46 -1.60
C TYR A 27 0.53 6.33 -0.67
N TYR A 28 1.70 5.81 -0.31
CA TYR A 28 2.65 6.53 0.53
C TYR A 28 4.10 6.21 0.16
N ILE A 29 4.98 7.08 0.59
CA ILE A 29 6.44 6.94 0.52
C ILE A 29 6.98 6.93 1.94
N VAL A 30 8.08 6.23 2.17
CA VAL A 30 8.85 6.35 3.41
C VAL A 30 10.03 7.28 3.12
N ASN A 31 10.08 8.45 3.76
CA ASN A 31 11.19 9.37 3.58
C ASN A 31 12.46 8.88 4.30
N ALA A 32 13.60 9.56 4.10
CA ALA A 32 14.87 9.18 4.74
C ALA A 32 14.82 9.21 6.28
N PHE A 33 13.90 9.97 6.87
CA PHE A 33 13.67 10.02 8.32
C PHE A 33 12.78 8.87 8.84
N GLY A 34 12.24 8.03 7.96
CA GLY A 34 11.33 6.95 8.32
C GLY A 34 9.87 7.38 8.50
N ASN A 35 9.53 8.62 8.15
CA ASN A 35 8.16 9.14 8.18
C ASN A 35 7.40 8.69 6.93
N ARG A 36 6.08 8.49 7.09
CA ARG A 36 5.20 8.12 5.98
C ARG A 36 4.63 9.38 5.34
N VAL A 37 4.94 9.59 4.08
CA VAL A 37 4.43 10.69 3.26
C VAL A 37 3.37 10.14 2.32
N TYR A 38 2.11 10.42 2.63
CA TYR A 38 0.96 9.97 1.87
C TYR A 38 0.68 10.93 0.71
N ILE A 39 0.40 10.36 -0.46
CA ILE A 39 0.05 11.10 -1.66
C ILE A 39 -1.42 10.89 -1.95
N LYS A 40 -2.26 11.93 -1.80
CA LYS A 40 -3.70 11.85 -2.00
C LYS A 40 -4.07 11.70 -3.48
N THR A 41 -3.97 10.47 -3.97
CA THR A 41 -4.35 10.09 -5.33
C THR A 41 -4.98 8.70 -5.38
N THR A 42 -5.74 8.44 -6.43
CA THR A 42 -6.32 7.13 -6.74
C THR A 42 -5.44 6.32 -7.69
N ASP A 43 -4.61 6.98 -8.48
CA ASP A 43 -3.81 6.36 -9.53
C ASP A 43 -2.33 6.23 -9.12
N ARG A 44 -1.78 5.02 -9.23
CA ARG A 44 -0.39 4.73 -8.84
C ARG A 44 0.63 5.44 -9.72
N ALA A 45 0.39 5.59 -11.02
CA ALA A 45 1.31 6.29 -11.91
C ALA A 45 1.41 7.77 -11.55
N THR A 46 0.30 8.40 -11.15
CA THR A 46 0.32 9.77 -10.64
C THR A 46 1.05 9.89 -9.29
N ALA A 47 0.93 8.88 -8.43
CA ALA A 47 1.67 8.84 -7.16
C ALA A 47 3.18 8.78 -7.41
N ILE A 48 3.62 7.94 -8.36
CA ILE A 48 5.03 7.81 -8.75
C ILE A 48 5.54 9.12 -9.37
N ALA A 49 4.78 9.71 -10.30
CA ALA A 49 5.16 10.98 -10.91
C ALA A 49 5.30 12.10 -9.87
N LYS A 50 4.43 12.12 -8.84
CA LYS A 50 4.53 13.10 -7.75
C LYS A 50 5.69 12.81 -6.80
N ALA A 51 5.97 11.53 -6.53
CA ALA A 51 7.14 11.08 -5.78
C ALA A 51 8.44 11.56 -6.45
N ASP A 52 8.53 11.31 -7.75
CA ASP A 52 9.68 11.65 -8.59
C ASP A 52 9.89 13.16 -8.70
N GLU A 53 8.81 13.96 -8.68
CA GLU A 53 8.85 15.42 -8.65
C GLU A 53 9.39 15.96 -7.32
N ILE A 54 8.97 15.38 -6.19
CA ILE A 54 9.32 15.90 -4.85
C ILE A 54 10.73 15.44 -4.43
N TYR A 55 11.06 14.18 -4.69
CA TYR A 55 12.26 13.54 -4.13
C TYR A 55 13.30 13.14 -5.18
N GLY A 56 13.02 13.41 -6.45
CA GLY A 56 13.85 12.98 -7.57
C GLY A 56 13.45 11.60 -8.09
N LYS A 57 13.65 11.42 -9.40
CA LYS A 57 13.20 10.24 -10.13
C LYS A 57 13.85 8.96 -9.61
N GLY A 58 13.03 8.00 -9.17
CA GLY A 58 13.48 6.64 -8.80
C GLY A 58 14.17 6.53 -7.44
N PHE A 59 14.24 7.59 -6.65
CA PHE A 59 14.84 7.54 -5.30
C PHE A 59 13.95 6.82 -4.29
N TYR A 60 12.63 6.91 -4.46
CA TYR A 60 11.69 6.40 -3.48
C TYR A 60 10.65 5.48 -4.14
N ASN A 61 10.40 4.35 -3.48
CA ASN A 61 9.37 3.40 -3.88
C ASN A 61 8.01 3.81 -3.29
N VAL A 62 7.03 4.02 -4.16
CA VAL A 62 5.63 4.22 -3.76
C VAL A 62 5.05 2.89 -3.28
N ARG A 63 4.67 2.85 -2.00
CA ARG A 63 4.04 1.71 -1.34
C ARG A 63 2.52 1.88 -1.34
N VAL A 64 1.82 0.76 -1.27
CA VAL A 64 0.37 0.71 -1.15
C VAL A 64 0.02 0.34 0.29
N VAL A 65 -0.98 1.00 0.87
CA VAL A 65 -1.60 0.61 2.13
C VAL A 65 -2.47 -0.63 1.85
N SER A 66 -1.84 -1.78 1.60
CA SER A 66 -2.52 -3.07 1.44
C SER A 66 -2.46 -3.94 2.70
N ASP A 67 -1.72 -3.51 3.73
CA ASP A 67 -1.67 -4.19 5.04
C ASP A 67 -3.01 -4.07 5.81
N LYS A 68 -4.06 -3.53 5.20
CA LYS A 68 -5.42 -3.62 5.74
C LYS A 68 -6.04 -5.00 5.59
N ASP A 69 -5.54 -5.92 4.76
CA ASP A 69 -6.02 -7.32 4.87
C ASP A 69 -5.38 -8.02 6.08
N ASP A 70 -4.12 -7.74 6.41
CA ASP A 70 -3.44 -8.28 7.59
C ASP A 70 -3.89 -7.63 8.92
N LEU A 71 -4.35 -6.36 8.89
CA LEU A 71 -4.99 -5.69 10.04
C LEU A 71 -6.53 -5.71 10.00
N SER A 72 -7.16 -6.11 8.89
CA SER A 72 -8.61 -6.35 8.92
C SER A 72 -8.82 -7.51 9.86
N GLY A 73 -9.65 -7.33 10.87
CA GLY A 73 -10.05 -8.39 11.81
C GLY A 73 -10.82 -9.54 11.15
N LYS A 74 -10.56 -9.87 9.87
CA LYS A 74 -10.87 -11.17 9.27
C LYS A 74 -10.06 -12.22 10.00
N LYS A 75 -10.59 -12.62 11.14
CA LYS A 75 -10.17 -13.84 11.79
C LYS A 75 -10.66 -14.99 10.91
N TRP A 76 -9.73 -15.77 10.39
CA TRP A 76 -10.02 -16.95 9.58
C TRP A 76 -10.42 -18.13 10.49
N ASP A 77 -11.23 -17.87 11.52
CA ASP A 77 -11.57 -18.82 12.59
C ASP A 77 -12.75 -19.72 12.18
N SER A 78 -13.54 -19.32 11.19
CA SER A 78 -14.71 -20.05 10.71
C SER A 78 -14.40 -20.78 9.38
N PRO A 79 -14.73 -22.08 9.24
CA PRO A 79 -14.46 -22.88 8.04
C PRO A 79 -15.08 -22.30 6.77
N GLU A 80 -16.20 -21.59 6.91
CA GLU A 80 -17.01 -21.01 5.85
C GLU A 80 -16.43 -19.70 5.30
N THR A 81 -15.62 -19.04 6.13
CA THR A 81 -15.01 -17.73 5.83
C THR A 81 -13.53 -17.87 5.49
N TYR A 82 -12.96 -19.08 5.53
CA TYR A 82 -11.55 -19.34 5.29
C TYR A 82 -11.11 -18.83 3.90
N LYS A 83 -9.94 -18.21 3.81
CA LYS A 83 -9.34 -17.84 2.52
C LYS A 83 -9.03 -19.15 1.80
N PRO A 84 -9.62 -19.44 0.62
CA PRO A 84 -9.24 -20.63 -0.11
C PRO A 84 -7.76 -20.49 -0.48
N VAL A 85 -6.89 -21.20 0.23
CA VAL A 85 -5.48 -21.36 -0.14
C VAL A 85 -5.50 -22.19 -1.42
N ARG A 86 -5.65 -21.52 -2.56
CA ARG A 86 -5.44 -22.15 -3.86
C ARG A 86 -3.96 -22.45 -3.97
N GLY A 87 -3.56 -23.62 -3.48
CA GLY A 87 -2.23 -24.17 -3.74
C GLY A 87 -2.10 -24.39 -5.24
N VAL A 88 -1.52 -23.44 -5.97
CA VAL A 88 -1.06 -23.72 -7.33
C VAL A 88 0.34 -24.28 -7.23
N SER A 89 0.41 -25.59 -6.97
CA SER A 89 1.57 -26.39 -7.32
C SER A 89 1.10 -27.52 -8.23
N THR A 90 0.63 -27.16 -9.43
CA THR A 90 0.71 -28.12 -10.52
C THR A 90 2.19 -28.21 -10.89
N ARG A 91 2.81 -29.36 -10.60
CA ARG A 91 4.14 -29.68 -11.15
C ARG A 91 4.11 -29.46 -12.66
N ARG A 92 5.21 -28.96 -13.24
CA ARG A 92 5.36 -28.70 -14.68
C ARG A 92 4.88 -29.93 -15.47
N GLY A 93 3.75 -29.81 -16.19
CA GLY A 93 3.25 -30.88 -17.09
C GLY A 93 1.83 -31.42 -16.84
N GLN A 94 1.11 -31.04 -15.79
CA GLN A 94 -0.30 -31.45 -15.65
C GLN A 94 -1.26 -30.59 -16.48
N LYS A 95 -2.00 -31.20 -17.42
CA LYS A 95 -3.19 -30.58 -18.05
C LYS A 95 -4.37 -30.69 -17.10
N LYS A 96 -5.10 -29.59 -16.91
CA LYS A 96 -6.44 -29.62 -16.29
C LYS A 96 -7.39 -30.31 -17.26
N PHE A 97 -8.08 -31.34 -16.77
CA PHE A 97 -9.28 -31.88 -17.41
C PHE A 97 -10.46 -30.94 -17.18
#